data_AF-A0A0F9WS07-F1
#
_entry.id   AF-A0A0F9WS07-F1
#
_cell.length_a   1.000
_cell.length_b   1.000
_cell.length_c   1.000
_cell.angle_alpha   90.00
_cell.angle_beta   90.00
_cell.angle_gamma   90.00
#
_symmetry.space_group_name_H-M   'P 1'
#
loop_
_entity.id
_entity.type
_entity.pdbx_description
1 polymer ?
#
loop_
_entity_poly.entity_id
_entity_poly.type
_entity_poly.pdbx_seq_one_letter_code
_entity_poly.pdbx_strand_id
1 'polypeptide(L)'
;MKKLIEKECQIQAALGLCLLKNGYENNNSSRCKKSRIQSLILKEVFKLTMYPSSQTKMDLSIMLNLKVKTINVWFQNERQSEKLSLIDAINFDIRSQKIELNPIILYNMYCKIKNNIM
;
A
#
# COMPACT_ATOMS: atom_id res chain seq x y z
N MET A 1 -4.08 13.97 20.83
CA MET A 1 -4.52 12.56 20.81
C MET A 1 -5.92 12.41 20.18
N LYS A 2 -6.98 13.03 20.72
CA LYS A 2 -8.35 12.97 20.13
C LYS A 2 -8.42 13.33 18.63
N LYS A 3 -7.75 14.41 18.22
CA LYS A 3 -7.70 14.88 16.82
C LYS A 3 -7.00 13.90 15.85
N LEU A 4 -6.14 13.01 16.36
CA LEU A 4 -5.47 12.00 15.53
C LEU A 4 -6.40 10.81 15.28
N ILE A 5 -7.04 10.33 16.34
CA ILE A 5 -8.03 9.24 16.29
C ILE A 5 -9.20 9.63 15.38
N GLU A 6 -9.70 10.87 15.49
CA GLU A 6 -10.78 11.37 14.65
C GLU A 6 -10.41 11.35 13.15
N LYS A 7 -9.18 11.76 12.81
CA LYS A 7 -8.68 11.72 11.43
C LYS A 7 -8.56 10.29 10.90
N GLU A 8 -8.09 9.37 11.74
CA GLU A 8 -8.01 7.95 11.38
C GLU A 8 -9.40 7.38 11.07
N CYS A 9 -10.40 7.64 11.91
CA CYS A 9 -11.78 7.22 11.66
C CYS A 9 -12.35 7.82 10.37
N GLN A 10 -12.07 9.10 10.09
CA GLN A 10 -12.51 9.75 8.84
C GLN A 10 -11.89 9.09 7.61
N ILE A 11 -10.61 8.75 7.65
CA ILE A 11 -9.92 8.06 6.55
C ILE A 11 -10.48 6.65 6.37
N GLN A 12 -10.69 5.91 7.46
CA GLN A 12 -11.28 4.57 7.40
C GLN A 12 -12.69 4.61 6.79
N ALA A 13 -13.51 5.58 7.19
CA ALA A 13 -14.84 5.78 6.64
C ALA A 13 -14.78 6.13 5.14
N ALA A 14 -13.84 6.99 4.73
CA ALA A 14 -13.65 7.36 3.33
C ALA A 14 -13.23 6.14 2.47
N LEU A 15 -12.34 5.28 2.97
CA LEU A 15 -11.97 4.03 2.30
C LEU A 15 -13.18 3.12 2.12
N GLY A 16 -14.02 2.98 3.15
CA GLY A 16 -15.27 2.22 3.09
C GLY A 16 -16.24 2.76 2.03
N LEU A 17 -16.43 4.09 1.97
CA LEU A 17 -17.27 4.73 0.96
C LEU A 17 -16.74 4.52 -0.46
N CYS A 18 -15.43 4.64 -0.67
CA CYS A 18 -14.80 4.38 -1.96
C CYS A 18 -14.99 2.92 -2.42
N LEU A 19 -14.90 1.97 -1.49
CA LEU A 19 -15.15 0.55 -1.78
C LEU A 19 -16.61 0.31 -2.21
N LEU A 20 -17.57 0.89 -1.49
CA LEU A 20 -18.99 0.78 -1.84
C LEU A 20 -19.30 1.38 -3.21
N LYS A 21 -18.67 2.53 -3.54
CA LYS A 21 -18.86 3.21 -4.84
C LYS A 21 -18.31 2.42 -6.02
N ASN A 22 -17.12 1.83 -5.88
CA ASN A 22 -16.42 1.17 -7.00
C ASN A 22 -16.79 -0.31 -7.14
N GLY A 23 -17.51 -0.88 -6.16
CA GLY A 23 -17.72 -2.32 -6.05
C GLY A 23 -16.46 -3.06 -5.61
N TYR A 24 -16.62 -4.26 -5.04
CA TYR A 24 -15.49 -5.09 -4.60
C TYR A 24 -14.64 -5.59 -5.80
N GLU A 25 -15.27 -5.69 -6.98
CA GLU A 25 -14.66 -6.18 -8.20
C GLU A 25 -14.34 -5.06 -9.18
N ASN A 26 -13.20 -4.41 -8.98
CA ASN A 26 -12.62 -3.50 -9.96
C ASN A 26 -12.27 -4.28 -11.24
N ASN A 27 -13.15 -4.39 -12.23
CA ASN A 27 -13.01 -5.28 -13.40
C ASN A 27 -11.89 -4.93 -14.42
N ASN A 28 -10.98 -4.01 -14.09
CA ASN A 28 -9.83 -3.69 -14.95
C ASN A 28 -8.75 -4.80 -14.86
N SER A 29 -8.93 -5.86 -15.65
CA SER A 29 -7.97 -6.96 -15.89
C SER A 29 -6.89 -6.59 -16.91
N SER A 30 -7.01 -5.45 -17.57
CA SER A 30 -6.04 -4.98 -18.56
C SER A 30 -4.68 -4.83 -17.90
N ARG A 31 -3.68 -5.52 -18.46
CA ARG A 31 -2.27 -5.48 -18.05
C ARG A 31 -1.70 -4.09 -18.35
N CYS A 32 -2.16 -3.06 -17.62
CA CYS A 32 -1.78 -1.68 -17.79
C CYS A 32 -0.56 -1.37 -16.92
N LYS A 33 0.38 -0.61 -17.48
CA LYS A 33 1.56 -0.15 -16.75
C LYS A 33 1.11 0.71 -15.56
N LYS A 34 1.63 0.41 -14.38
CA LYS A 34 1.30 1.19 -13.16
C LYS A 34 1.77 2.63 -13.37
N SER A 35 0.98 3.59 -12.88
CA SER A 35 1.41 4.99 -12.88
C SER A 35 2.66 5.18 -12.01
N ARG A 36 3.36 6.30 -12.21
CA ARG A 36 4.53 6.67 -11.39
C ARG A 36 4.16 6.73 -9.90
N ILE A 37 3.03 7.36 -9.57
CA ILE A 37 2.52 7.47 -8.20
C ILE A 37 2.23 6.08 -7.62
N GLN A 38 1.53 5.22 -8.35
CA GLN A 38 1.23 3.85 -7.91
C GLN A 38 2.51 3.06 -7.59
N SER A 39 3.53 3.17 -8.46
CA SER A 39 4.80 2.46 -8.28
C SER A 39 5.59 2.98 -7.08
N LEU A 40 5.60 4.29 -6.85
CA LEU A 40 6.31 4.90 -5.73
C LEU A 40 5.67 4.56 -4.38
N ILE A 41 4.33 4.59 -4.28
CA ILE A 41 3.63 4.23 -3.05
C ILE A 41 3.90 2.76 -2.69
N LEU A 42 3.81 1.86 -3.67
CA LEU A 42 4.09 0.44 -3.45
C LEU A 42 5.53 0.22 -2.93
N LYS A 43 6.51 0.95 -3.49
CA LYS A 43 7.91 0.90 -3.03
C LYS A 43 8.09 1.45 -1.62
N GLU A 44 7.46 2.57 -1.28
CA GLU A 44 7.56 3.14 0.08
C GLU A 44 6.92 2.23 1.12
N VAL A 45 5.79 1.57 0.80
CA VAL A 45 5.22 0.53 1.67
C VAL A 45 6.18 -0.66 1.82
N PHE A 46 6.79 -1.11 0.73
CA PHE A 46 7.72 -2.24 0.75
C PHE A 46 8.93 -2.01 1.65
N LYS A 47 9.42 -0.76 1.72
CA LYS A 47 10.48 -0.37 2.67
C LYS A 47 10.07 -0.55 4.14
N LEU A 48 8.79 -0.37 4.45
CA LEU A 48 8.24 -0.55 5.80
C LEU A 48 7.94 -2.02 6.10
N THR A 49 7.35 -2.73 5.16
CA THR A 49 7.05 -4.17 5.29
C THR A 49 7.05 -4.86 3.93
N MET A 50 7.78 -5.96 3.84
CA MET A 50 7.81 -6.82 2.64
C MET A 50 6.57 -7.72 2.56
N TYR A 51 5.83 -7.85 3.66
CA TYR A 51 4.68 -8.73 3.84
C TYR A 51 3.49 -7.97 4.45
N PRO A 52 2.88 -7.03 3.71
CA PRO A 52 1.74 -6.28 4.23
C PRO A 52 0.57 -7.21 4.63
N SER A 53 -0.18 -6.82 5.67
CA SER A 53 -1.38 -7.54 6.10
C SER A 53 -2.47 -7.54 5.02
N SER A 54 -3.47 -8.41 5.17
CA SER A 54 -4.62 -8.44 4.25
C SER A 54 -5.36 -7.12 4.22
N GLN A 55 -5.51 -6.45 5.38
CA GLN A 55 -6.15 -5.15 5.49
C GLN A 55 -5.35 -4.08 4.76
N THR A 56 -4.03 -4.00 5.00
CA THR A 56 -3.15 -3.04 4.30
C THR A 56 -3.21 -3.21 2.77
N LYS A 57 -3.26 -4.45 2.27
CA LYS A 57 -3.42 -4.69 0.82
C LYS A 57 -4.77 -4.22 0.30
N MET A 58 -5.83 -4.34 1.10
CA MET A 58 -7.16 -3.87 0.73
C MET A 58 -7.21 -2.33 0.71
N ASP A 59 -6.64 -1.67 1.70
CA ASP A 59 -6.54 -0.21 1.75
C ASP A 59 -5.75 0.32 0.56
N LEU A 60 -4.61 -0.30 0.23
CA LEU A 60 -3.83 0.02 -0.97
C LEU A 60 -4.62 -0.21 -2.27
N SER A 61 -5.43 -1.27 -2.33
CA SER A 61 -6.29 -1.55 -3.49
C SER A 61 -7.28 -0.41 -3.73
N ILE A 62 -7.90 0.07 -2.66
CA ILE A 62 -8.85 1.19 -2.70
C ILE A 62 -8.12 2.49 -3.08
N MET A 63 -7.02 2.82 -2.40
CA MET A 63 -6.29 4.08 -2.60
C MET A 63 -5.63 4.21 -3.98
N LEU A 64 -5.09 3.10 -4.50
CA LEU A 64 -4.37 3.09 -5.78
C LEU A 64 -5.28 2.73 -6.96
N ASN A 65 -6.54 2.37 -6.68
CA ASN A 65 -7.49 1.80 -7.62
C ASN A 65 -6.90 0.61 -8.38
N LEU A 66 -6.32 -0.34 -7.64
CA LEU A 66 -5.69 -1.56 -8.17
C LEU A 66 -6.34 -2.78 -7.55
N LYS A 67 -6.52 -3.87 -8.31
CA LYS A 67 -6.97 -5.14 -7.72
C LYS A 67 -6.00 -5.61 -6.62
N VAL A 68 -6.52 -6.16 -5.52
CA VAL A 68 -5.72 -6.81 -4.47
C VAL A 68 -4.78 -7.88 -5.06
N LYS A 69 -5.23 -8.64 -6.07
CA LYS A 69 -4.39 -9.61 -6.80
C LYS A 69 -3.18 -8.95 -7.48
N THR A 70 -3.35 -7.76 -8.06
CA THR A 70 -2.27 -6.98 -8.67
C THR A 70 -1.25 -6.54 -7.63
N ILE A 71 -1.71 -6.14 -6.45
CA ILE A 71 -0.84 -5.79 -5.32
C ILE A 71 -0.07 -7.03 -4.85
N ASN A 72 -0.75 -8.16 -4.66
CA ASN A 72 -0.11 -9.43 -4.27
C ASN A 72 1.04 -9.82 -5.21
N VAL A 73 0.78 -9.82 -6.52
CA VAL A 73 1.79 -10.16 -7.53
C VAL A 73 2.94 -9.15 -7.51
N TRP A 74 2.65 -7.85 -7.33
CA TRP A 74 3.70 -6.85 -7.25
C TRP A 74 4.64 -7.10 -6.07
N PHE A 75 4.10 -7.33 -4.86
CA PHE A 75 4.92 -7.64 -3.68
C PHE A 75 5.69 -8.96 -3.82
N GLN A 76 5.13 -9.96 -4.50
CA GLN A 76 5.85 -11.21 -4.82
C GLN A 76 7.05 -10.94 -5.73
N ASN A 77 6.85 -10.20 -6.82
CA ASN A 77 7.91 -9.87 -7.77
C ASN A 77 8.98 -9.00 -7.13
N GLU A 78 8.59 -8.04 -6.28
CA GLU A 78 9.55 -7.15 -5.62
C GLU A 78 10.47 -7.95 -4.68
N ARG A 79 9.92 -8.89 -3.89
CA ARG A 79 10.73 -9.80 -3.05
C ARG A 79 11.68 -10.69 -3.85
N GLN A 80 11.27 -11.14 -5.05
CA GLN A 80 12.14 -11.94 -5.92
C GLN A 80 13.28 -11.10 -6.52
N SER A 81 13.03 -9.81 -6.74
CA SER A 81 14.03 -8.89 -7.29
C SER A 81 15.04 -8.37 -6.25
N GLU A 82 14.69 -8.42 -4.97
CA GLU A 82 15.54 -7.98 -3.88
C GLU A 82 16.68 -8.99 -3.67
N LYS A 83 17.87 -8.63 -4.14
CA LYS A 83 19.10 -9.37 -3.82
C LYS A 83 19.51 -8.98 -2.41
N LEU A 84 19.48 -9.93 -1.48
CA LEU A 84 19.88 -9.69 -0.09
C LEU A 84 21.37 -9.34 -0.02
N SER A 85 21.69 -8.07 0.23
CA SER A 85 23.02 -7.69 0.73
C SER A 85 23.16 -8.02 2.22
N LEU A 86 24.37 -7.97 2.76
CA LEU A 86 24.60 -8.26 4.19
C LEU A 86 23.81 -7.31 5.13
N ILE A 87 23.65 -6.05 4.74
CA ILE A 87 22.84 -5.05 5.44
C ILE A 87 21.35 -5.36 5.29
N ASP A 88 20.93 -5.82 4.11
CA ASP A 88 19.54 -6.22 3.86
C ASP A 88 19.17 -7.48 4.62
N ALA A 89 20.13 -8.38 4.89
CA ALA A 89 19.93 -9.56 5.73
C ALA A 89 19.69 -9.21 7.20
N ILE A 90 20.37 -8.19 7.73
CA ILE A 90 20.12 -7.68 9.09
C ILE A 90 18.75 -7.00 9.16
N ASN A 91 18.42 -6.16 8.17
CA ASN A 91 17.12 -5.49 8.10
C ASN A 91 15.97 -6.40 7.63
N PHE A 92 16.28 -7.62 7.19
CA PHE A 92 15.30 -8.59 6.72
C PHE A 92 14.37 -8.98 7.86
N ASP A 93 14.91 -9.23 9.05
CA ASP A 93 14.12 -9.71 10.19
C ASP A 93 12.98 -8.75 10.55
N ILE A 94 13.26 -7.45 10.60
CA ILE A 94 12.26 -6.40 10.89
C ILE A 94 11.22 -6.29 9.76
N ARG A 95 11.66 -6.22 8.49
CA ARG A 95 10.76 -6.03 7.33
C ARG A 95 9.99 -7.30 6.95
N SER A 96 10.46 -8.46 7.41
CA SER A 96 9.83 -9.76 7.21
C SER A 96 8.58 -9.96 8.07
N GLN A 97 8.45 -9.17 9.14
CA GLN A 97 7.27 -9.20 9.99
C GLN A 97 6.04 -8.78 9.20
N LYS A 98 4.97 -9.56 9.36
CA LYS A 98 3.68 -9.29 8.74
C LYS A 98 2.99 -8.17 9.52
N ILE A 99 3.25 -6.94 9.11
CA ILE A 99 2.75 -5.74 9.79
C ILE A 99 1.50 -5.23 9.09
N GLU A 100 0.52 -4.84 9.90
CA GLU A 100 -0.61 -4.03 9.47
C GLU A 100 -0.23 -2.55 9.57
N LEU A 101 -0.23 -1.87 8.43
CA LEU A 101 -0.01 -0.43 8.39
C LEU A 101 -1.33 0.30 8.63
N ASN A 102 -1.31 1.25 9.56
CA ASN A 102 -2.45 2.10 9.87
C ASN A 102 -2.86 2.92 8.62
N PRO A 103 -4.16 3.02 8.29
CA PRO A 103 -4.68 3.80 7.17
C PRO A 103 -4.15 5.25 7.12
N ILE A 104 -3.94 5.90 8.27
CA ILE A 104 -3.40 7.26 8.31
C ILE A 104 -1.97 7.35 7.78
N ILE A 105 -1.16 6.31 7.99
CA ILE A 105 0.22 6.23 7.50
C ILE A 105 0.21 6.12 5.98
N LEU A 106 -0.65 5.23 5.44
CA LEU A 106 -0.83 5.05 4.00
C LEU A 106 -1.32 6.34 3.33
N TYR A 107 -2.30 7.02 3.94
CA TYR A 107 -2.82 8.30 3.46
C TYR A 107 -1.76 9.40 3.45
N ASN A 108 -1.03 9.58 4.55
CA ASN A 108 0.02 10.60 4.62
C ASN A 108 1.13 10.33 3.59
N MET A 109 1.51 9.07 3.40
CA MET A 109 2.46 8.65 2.38
C MET A 109 1.95 9.00 0.97
N TYR A 110 0.69 8.66 0.66
CA TYR A 110 0.05 9.01 -0.60
C TYR A 110 0.09 10.53 -0.84
N CYS A 111 -0.35 11.34 0.13
CA CYS A 111 -0.36 12.80 0.02
C CYS A 111 1.05 13.36 -0.20
N LYS A 112 2.03 12.88 0.56
CA LYS A 112 3.42 13.31 0.43
C LYS A 112 3.96 13.01 -0.97
N ILE A 113 3.76 11.80 -1.49
CA ILE A 113 4.24 11.41 -2.82
C ILE A 113 3.53 12.21 -3.91
N LYS A 114 2.20 12.35 -3.82
CA LYS A 114 1.41 13.10 -4.79
C LYS A 114 1.86 14.57 -4.88
N ASN A 115 2.08 15.22 -3.74
CA ASN A 115 2.52 16.61 -3.67
C ASN A 115 3.97 16.84 -4.12
N ASN A 116 4.82 15.79 -4.16
CA ASN A 116 6.20 15.90 -4.66
C ASN A 116 6.30 15.64 -6.18
N ILE A 117 5.21 15.21 -6.83
CA ILE A 117 5.19 14.83 -8.26
C ILE A 117 4.33 15.80 -9.08
N MET A 118 3.29 16.37 -8.48
CA MET A 118 2.52 17.49 -9.05
C MET A 118 3.27 18.80 -8.83
#